data_AF-A0A7J4L4S1-F1
#
_entry.id   AF-A0A7J4L4S1-F1
#
_cell.length_a   1.000
_cell.length_b   1.000
_cell.length_c   1.000
_cell.angle_alpha   90.00
_cell.angle_beta   90.00
_cell.angle_gamma   90.00
#
_symmetry.space_group_name_H-M   'P 1'
#
loop_
_entity.id
_entity.type
_entity.pdbx_description
1 polymer ?
#
loop_
_entity_poly.entity_id
_entity_poly.type
_entity_poly.pdbx_seq_one_letter_code
_entity_poly.pdbx_strand_id
1 'polypeptide(L)'
;MKTEKEFAILTNEISKATFGKTVGEYKEFKQLQKNNQNLRDHMTDWELILTMFGEKATTDITKETNSTGFEECKDSANKGGNIAKRAREDLERNLGRSVVSKENFLPKGKDKKKIEDLG
;
A
#
# COMPACT_ATOMS: atom_id res chain seq x y z
N MET A 1 8.08 2.69 24.70
CA MET A 1 7.19 2.01 23.72
C MET A 1 6.78 3.05 22.69
N LYS A 2 7.00 2.78 21.40
CA LYS A 2 6.38 3.56 20.33
C LYS A 2 4.86 3.42 20.45
N THR A 3 4.11 4.51 20.36
CA THR A 3 2.65 4.47 20.54
C THR A 3 1.97 3.92 19.28
N GLU A 4 0.79 3.30 19.41
CA GLU A 4 0.01 2.84 18.24
C GLU A 4 -0.26 3.99 17.24
N LYS A 5 -0.40 5.22 17.77
CA LYS A 5 -0.55 6.44 16.98
C LYS A 5 0.69 6.73 16.13
N GLU A 6 1.90 6.58 16.69
CA GLU A 6 3.15 6.78 15.94
C GLU A 6 3.30 5.73 14.83
N PHE A 7 2.99 4.46 15.11
CA PHE A 7 3.02 3.41 14.08
C PHE A 7 2.03 3.68 12.95
N ALA A 8 0.82 4.13 13.27
CA ALA A 8 -0.17 4.53 12.27
C ALA A 8 0.34 5.69 11.39
N ILE A 9 1.01 6.68 11.99
CA ILE A 9 1.60 7.79 11.24
C ILE A 9 2.71 7.28 10.33
N LEU A 10 3.67 6.49 10.84
CA LEU A 10 4.76 5.94 10.02
C LEU A 10 4.23 5.09 8.85
N THR A 11 3.18 4.30 9.09
CA THR A 11 2.52 3.52 8.03
C THR A 11 1.89 4.44 6.97
N ASN A 12 1.25 5.54 7.39
CA ASN A 12 0.74 6.55 6.47
C ASN A 12 1.84 7.21 5.65
N GLU A 13 3.00 7.48 6.25
CA GLU A 13 4.16 8.08 5.55
C GLU A 13 4.70 7.12 4.47
N ILE A 14 4.86 5.82 4.78
CA ILE A 14 5.29 4.81 3.80
C ILE A 14 4.28 4.73 2.63
N SER A 15 2.98 4.63 2.95
CA SER A 15 1.92 4.56 1.93
C SER A 15 1.90 5.81 1.06
N LYS A 16 2.01 6.99 1.69
CA LYS A 16 1.97 8.28 0.99
C LYS A 16 3.19 8.45 0.09
N ALA A 17 4.38 8.10 0.56
CA ALA A 17 5.58 8.14 -0.25
C ALA A 17 5.51 7.15 -1.42
N THR A 18 5.02 5.91 -1.20
CA THR A 18 4.96 4.86 -2.24
C THR A 18 3.90 5.14 -3.31
N PHE A 19 2.68 5.48 -2.88
CA PHE A 19 1.48 5.51 -3.74
C PHE A 19 0.86 6.90 -3.89
N GLY A 20 1.42 7.92 -3.22
CA GLY A 20 0.83 9.26 -3.18
C GLY A 20 -0.46 9.34 -2.35
N LYS A 21 -0.73 8.35 -1.49
CA LYS A 21 -1.95 8.26 -0.65
C LYS A 21 -1.62 7.75 0.74
N THR A 22 -2.13 8.40 1.78
CA THR A 22 -2.20 7.82 3.13
C THR A 22 -3.06 6.55 3.11
N VAL A 23 -2.99 5.73 4.17
CA VAL A 23 -3.81 4.51 4.26
C VAL A 23 -5.30 4.84 4.16
N GLY A 24 -5.76 5.94 4.78
CA GLY A 24 -7.15 6.40 4.70
C GLY A 24 -7.58 6.74 3.28
N GLU A 25 -6.83 7.63 2.61
CA GLU A 25 -7.08 8.02 1.22
C GLU A 25 -7.01 6.83 0.26
N TYR A 26 -6.18 5.83 0.55
CA TYR A 26 -6.06 4.63 -0.26
C TYR A 26 -7.28 3.71 -0.07
N LYS A 27 -7.79 3.57 1.16
CA LYS A 27 -9.06 2.86 1.42
C LYS A 27 -10.22 3.53 0.68
N GLU A 28 -10.29 4.85 0.69
CA GLU A 28 -11.30 5.63 -0.06
C GLU A 28 -11.15 5.43 -1.56
N PHE A 29 -9.92 5.48 -2.08
CA PHE A 29 -9.63 5.22 -3.50
C PHE A 29 -10.08 3.82 -3.96
N LYS A 30 -9.95 2.83 -3.06
CA LYS A 30 -10.43 1.44 -3.22
C LYS A 30 -11.93 1.27 -2.91
N GLN A 31 -12.65 2.35 -2.62
CA GLN A 31 -14.08 2.36 -2.30
C GLN A 31 -14.46 1.47 -1.11
N LEU A 32 -13.57 1.37 -0.11
CA LEU A 32 -13.82 0.59 1.10
C LEU A 32 -14.73 1.38 2.05
N GLN A 33 -16.00 0.98 2.11
CA GLN A 33 -17.08 1.70 2.81
C GLN A 33 -17.13 1.40 4.32
N LYS A 34 -16.42 0.37 4.80
CA LYS A 34 -16.47 -0.07 6.21
C LYS A 34 -15.11 0.10 6.89
N ASN A 35 -15.11 0.67 8.09
CA ASN A 35 -13.92 0.84 8.94
C ASN A 35 -13.16 -0.47 9.22
N ASN A 36 -13.84 -1.62 9.10
CA ASN A 36 -13.28 -2.95 9.36
C ASN A 36 -12.62 -3.62 8.14
N GLN A 37 -12.59 -2.97 6.97
CA GLN A 37 -11.91 -3.52 5.80
C GLN A 37 -10.41 -3.18 5.86
N ASN A 38 -9.57 -4.22 5.90
CA ASN A 38 -8.12 -4.07 5.86
C ASN A 38 -7.70 -3.78 4.41
N LEU A 39 -6.97 -2.68 4.20
CA LEU A 39 -6.54 -2.26 2.87
C LEU A 39 -5.77 -3.37 2.14
N ARG A 40 -4.92 -4.13 2.85
CA ARG A 40 -4.09 -5.18 2.25
C ARG A 40 -4.89 -6.31 1.63
N ASP A 41 -6.07 -6.63 2.18
CA ASP A 41 -6.97 -7.66 1.63
C ASP A 41 -7.64 -7.24 0.32
N HIS A 42 -7.52 -5.94 -0.03
CA HIS A 42 -8.11 -5.33 -1.21
C HIS A 42 -7.06 -4.78 -2.19
N MET A 43 -5.78 -5.02 -1.90
CA MET A 43 -4.67 -4.70 -2.79
C MET A 43 -4.50 -5.80 -3.85
N THR A 44 -4.14 -5.38 -5.05
CA THR A 44 -3.61 -6.26 -6.09
C THR A 44 -2.21 -6.75 -5.70
N ASP A 45 -1.72 -7.78 -6.39
CA ASP A 45 -0.38 -8.33 -6.17
C ASP A 45 0.71 -7.24 -6.20
N TRP A 46 0.67 -6.35 -7.19
CA TRP A 46 1.64 -5.25 -7.30
C TRP A 46 1.54 -4.26 -6.15
N GLU A 47 0.33 -3.88 -5.74
CA GLU A 47 0.14 -2.98 -4.60
C GLU A 47 0.64 -3.61 -3.29
N LEU A 48 0.43 -4.92 -3.10
CA LEU A 48 0.92 -5.64 -1.93
C LEU A 48 2.46 -5.76 -1.95
N ILE A 49 3.06 -6.14 -3.09
CA ILE A 49 4.52 -6.26 -3.26
C ILE A 49 5.19 -4.91 -2.98
N LEU A 50 4.67 -3.82 -3.54
CA LEU A 50 5.25 -2.48 -3.33
C LEU A 50 5.08 -2.00 -1.89
N THR A 51 3.97 -2.34 -1.24
CA THR A 51 3.76 -2.07 0.20
C THR A 51 4.80 -2.79 1.05
N MET A 52 4.97 -4.10 0.83
CA MET A 52 5.97 -4.91 1.54
C MET A 52 7.39 -4.43 1.27
N PHE A 53 7.67 -4.01 0.03
CA PHE A 53 8.97 -3.47 -0.35
C PHE A 53 9.28 -2.15 0.40
N GLY A 54 8.32 -1.22 0.47
CA GLY A 54 8.47 0.02 1.22
C GLY A 54 8.64 -0.21 2.73
N GLU A 55 7.91 -1.17 3.30
CA GLU A 55 8.02 -1.55 4.71
C GLU A 55 9.36 -2.19 5.05
N LYS A 56 9.82 -3.11 4.19
CA LYS A 56 11.13 -3.76 4.36
C LYS A 56 12.26 -2.76 4.21
N ALA A 57 12.22 -1.90 3.19
CA ALA A 57 13.20 -0.84 2.99
C ALA A 57 13.25 0.13 4.19
N THR A 58 12.08 0.56 4.68
CA THR A 58 11.99 1.41 5.89
C THR A 58 12.62 0.72 7.09
N THR A 59 12.32 -0.56 7.30
CA THR A 59 12.84 -1.34 8.43
C THR A 59 14.36 -1.46 8.38
N ASP A 60 14.91 -1.75 7.20
CA ASP A 60 16.35 -1.92 7.04
C ASP A 60 17.10 -0.58 7.15
N ILE A 61 16.54 0.50 6.60
CA ILE A 61 17.09 1.85 6.78
C ILE A 61 17.08 2.24 8.26
N THR A 62 15.95 2.06 8.94
CA THR A 62 15.81 2.38 10.38
C THR A 62 16.90 1.68 11.21
N LYS A 63 17.22 0.42 10.88
CA LYS A 63 18.28 -0.35 11.53
C LYS A 63 19.67 0.19 11.21
N GLU A 64 19.95 0.43 9.93
CA GLU A 64 21.26 0.91 9.49
C GLU A 64 21.59 2.31 10.04
N THR A 65 20.59 3.19 10.12
CA THR A 65 20.74 4.54 10.66
C THR A 65 20.58 4.61 12.17
N ASN A 66 20.34 3.49 12.85
CA ASN A 66 20.04 3.42 14.28
C ASN A 66 18.96 4.44 14.72
N SER A 67 17.90 4.58 13.91
CA SER A 67 16.84 5.55 14.19
C SER A 67 16.01 5.13 15.40
N THR A 68 16.03 5.96 16.44
CA THR A 68 15.40 5.69 17.73
C THR A 68 14.22 6.62 18.00
N GLY A 69 14.29 7.88 17.53
CA GLY A 69 13.24 8.88 17.69
C GLY A 69 12.13 8.78 16.65
N PHE A 70 10.97 9.37 16.95
CA PHE A 70 9.84 9.40 16.03
C PHE A 70 10.18 10.10 14.70
N GLU A 71 10.83 11.27 14.76
CA GLU A 71 11.22 12.01 13.54
C GLU A 71 12.25 11.25 12.69
N GLU A 72 13.20 10.56 13.32
CA GLU A 72 14.18 9.71 12.61
C GLU A 72 13.51 8.51 11.94
N CYS A 73 12.53 7.90 12.63
CA CYS A 73 11.71 6.83 12.06
C CYS A 73 10.85 7.35 10.91
N LYS A 74 10.36 8.59 10.99
CA LYS A 74 9.59 9.24 9.94
C LYS A 74 10.44 9.53 8.70
N ASP A 75 11.69 9.96 8.88
CA ASP A 75 12.65 10.09 7.78
C ASP A 75 12.93 8.71 7.14
N SER A 76 13.15 7.67 7.95
CA SER A 76 13.33 6.30 7.46
C SER A 76 12.12 5.79 6.66
N ALA A 77 10.90 6.07 7.13
CA ALA A 77 9.65 5.76 6.45
C ALA A 77 9.53 6.47 5.11
N ASN A 78 9.88 7.76 5.06
CA ASN A 78 9.91 8.53 3.83
C ASN A 78 10.94 7.99 2.84
N LYS A 79 12.15 7.63 3.30
CA LYS A 79 13.18 7.03 2.44
C LYS A 79 12.75 5.68 1.88
N GLY A 80 12.25 4.77 2.73
CA GLY A 80 11.77 3.46 2.32
C GLY A 80 10.60 3.52 1.34
N GLY A 81 9.60 4.35 1.63
CA GLY A 81 8.48 4.57 0.70
C GLY A 81 8.89 5.21 -0.62
N ASN A 82 9.87 6.14 -0.63
CA ASN A 82 10.38 6.72 -1.88
C ASN A 82 11.18 5.71 -2.73
N ILE A 83 11.86 4.74 -2.11
CA ILE A 83 12.50 3.63 -2.84
C ILE A 83 11.42 2.80 -3.55
N ALA A 84 10.35 2.44 -2.84
CA ALA A 84 9.23 1.71 -3.43
C ALA A 84 8.51 2.52 -4.52
N LYS A 85 8.35 3.83 -4.33
CA LYS A 85 7.84 4.75 -5.37
C LYS A 85 8.64 4.68 -6.65
N ARG A 86 9.98 4.75 -6.57
CA ARG A 86 10.83 4.69 -7.75
C ARG A 86 10.69 3.36 -8.49
N ALA A 87 10.64 2.25 -7.75
CA ALA A 87 10.39 0.94 -8.34
C ALA A 87 9.01 0.86 -9.02
N ARG A 88 7.97 1.39 -8.36
CA ARG A 88 6.61 1.49 -8.93
C ARG A 88 6.62 2.29 -10.23
N GLU A 89 7.18 3.49 -10.22
CA GLU A 89 7.19 4.38 -11.38
C GLU A 89 8.02 3.79 -12.54
N ASP A 90 9.11 3.10 -12.24
CA ASP A 90 9.91 2.42 -13.27
C ASP A 90 9.14 1.27 -13.93
N LEU A 91 8.46 0.46 -13.13
CA LEU A 91 7.58 -0.59 -13.63
C LEU A 91 6.44 0.00 -14.47
N GLU A 92 5.74 1.02 -13.97
CA GLU A 92 4.61 1.66 -14.68
C GLU A 92 5.03 2.27 -16.02
N ARG A 93 6.23 2.87 -16.09
CA ARG A 93 6.80 3.37 -17.36
C ARG A 93 7.00 2.25 -18.38
N ASN A 94 7.53 1.10 -17.96
CA ASN A 94 7.75 -0.03 -18.85
C ASN A 94 6.44 -0.75 -19.24
N LEU A 95 5.42 -0.73 -18.37
CA LEU A 95 4.11 -1.32 -18.66
C LEU A 95 3.20 -0.41 -19.49
N GLY A 96 3.45 0.91 -19.51
CA GLY A 96 2.55 1.89 -20.13
C GLY A 96 1.21 2.07 -19.40
N ARG A 97 1.09 1.57 -18.16
CA ARG A 97 -0.11 1.67 -17.33
C ARG A 97 0.23 1.69 -15.84
N SER A 98 -0.68 2.26 -15.04
CA SER A 98 -0.61 2.22 -13.58
C SER A 98 -0.72 0.79 -13.04
N VAL A 99 0.04 0.48 -11.99
CA VAL A 99 -0.14 -0.76 -11.20
C VAL A 99 -1.03 -0.54 -9.98
N VAL A 100 -1.35 0.71 -9.66
CA VAL A 100 -2.36 1.09 -8.66
C VAL A 100 -3.72 1.16 -9.32
N SER A 101 -4.72 0.48 -8.74
CA SER A 101 -6.06 0.37 -9.32
C SER A 101 -7.16 0.63 -8.30
N LYS A 102 -8.25 1.26 -8.76
CA LYS A 102 -9.48 1.40 -7.97
C LYS A 102 -10.23 0.08 -7.81
N GLU A 103 -9.86 -0.94 -8.59
CA GLU A 103 -10.50 -2.25 -8.53
C GLU A 103 -10.30 -2.87 -7.14
N ASN A 104 -11.41 -3.38 -6.61
CA ASN A 104 -11.45 -4.10 -5.36
C ASN A 104 -11.24 -5.59 -5.66
N PHE A 105 -10.16 -6.16 -5.14
CA PHE A 105 -9.74 -7.53 -5.46
C PHE A 105 -10.47 -8.62 -4.67
N LEU A 106 -11.41 -8.28 -3.78
CA LEU A 106 -12.34 -9.28 -3.27
C LEU A 106 -13.37 -9.59 -4.36
N PRO A 107 -13.54 -10.86 -4.77
CA PRO A 107 -14.60 -11.22 -5.70
C PRO A 107 -15.91 -10.75 -5.08
N LYS A 108 -16.64 -9.89 -5.80
CA LYS A 108 -18.07 -9.68 -5.53
C LYS A 108 -18.66 -11.09 -5.49
N GLY A 109 -19.10 -11.51 -4.31
CA GLY A 109 -19.43 -12.89 -4.04
C GLY A 109 -20.31 -13.43 -5.15
N LYS A 110 -19.83 -14.49 -5.83
CA LYS A 110 -20.51 -15.25 -6.88
C LYS A 110 -21.86 -14.67 -7.27
N ASP A 111 -21.87 -13.67 -8.14
CA ASP A 111 -23.05 -13.46 -8.97
C ASP A 111 -23.23 -14.79 -9.70
N LYS A 112 -24.28 -15.52 -9.32
CA LYS A 112 -24.75 -16.70 -10.03
C LYS A 112 -25.03 -16.24 -11.45
N LYS A 113 -24.01 -16.29 -12.33
CA LYS A 113 -24.24 -16.34 -13.76
C LYS A 113 -25.07 -17.60 -13.95
N LYS A 114 -26.38 -17.39 -14.09
CA LYS A 114 -27.26 -18.33 -14.76
C LYS A 114 -26.52 -18.79 -16.00
N ILE A 115 -26.27 -20.08 -16.07
CA ILE A 115 -26.03 -20.75 -17.33
C ILE A 115 -27.39 -20.67 -18.03
N GLU A 116 -27.58 -19.62 -18.84
CA GLU A 116 -28.63 -19.59 -19.85
C GLU A 116 -28.00 -20.19 -21.11
N ASP A 117 -28.50 -21.37 -21.43
CA ASP A 117 -28.56 -22.03 -22.74
C ASP A 117 -27.60 -21.56 -23.83
N LEU A 118 -26.65 -22.42 -24.14
CA LEU A 118 -26.19 -22.60 -25.51
C LEU A 118 -26.26 -24.09 -25.81
N GLY A 119 -27.21 -24.43 -26.70
CA GLY A 119 -27.38 -25.75 -27.28
C GLY A 119 -26.30 -26.12 -28.29
#